data_AF-W9GN35-F1
#
_entry.id   AF-W9GN35-F1
#
_cell.length_a   1.000
_cell.length_b   1.000
_cell.length_c   1.000
_cell.angle_alpha   90.00
_cell.angle_beta   90.00
_cell.angle_gamma   90.00
#
_symmetry.space_group_name_H-M   'P 1'
#
loop_
_entity.id
_entity.type
_entity.pdbx_description
1 polymer ?
#
loop_
_entity_poly.entity_id
_entity_poly.type
_entity_poly.pdbx_seq_one_letter_code
_entity_poly.pdbx_strand_id
1 'polypeptide(L)'
;MRFMIIVPGNAETEAGAMPSEQQLADMTAYNEELLAAGVLVTGEGLHPTSRGARLHYTHDGSVTVTDGPFAEAKEIVAGFTIIDVSSKEEAIEWLKKWPRSTADDFTLELRQLFDAADFGEALTPELQEREARMREQAARAAAQG
;
A
#
# COMPACT_ATOMS: atom_id res chain seq x y z
N MET A 1 5.43 13.92 -4.58
CA MET A 1 6.22 12.75 -4.15
C MET A 1 5.28 11.76 -3.52
N ARG A 2 5.40 10.48 -3.88
CA ARG A 2 4.46 9.47 -3.41
C ARG A 2 4.99 8.74 -2.19
N PHE A 3 4.13 8.55 -1.20
CA PHE A 3 4.42 7.78 0.00
C PHE A 3 3.37 6.71 0.22
N MET A 4 3.82 5.53 0.66
CA MET A 4 2.98 4.44 1.14
C MET A 4 2.94 4.47 2.66
N ILE A 5 1.72 4.50 3.19
CA ILE A 5 1.37 4.22 4.58
C ILE A 5 1.07 2.73 4.66
N ILE A 6 1.85 2.00 5.44
CA ILE A 6 1.70 0.56 5.62
C ILE A 6 1.01 0.32 6.96
N VAL A 7 -0.11 -0.40 6.92
CA VAL A 7 -0.89 -0.79 8.09
C VAL A 7 -0.47 -2.21 8.47
N PRO A 8 0.23 -2.41 9.61
CA PRO A 8 0.60 -3.75 10.03
C PRO A 8 -0.64 -4.56 10.39
N GLY A 9 -0.61 -5.84 10.07
CA GLY A 9 -1.60 -6.79 10.56
C GLY A 9 -1.31 -7.24 11.99
N ASN A 10 -2.34 -7.76 12.63
CA ASN A 10 -2.29 -8.35 13.96
C ASN A 10 -3.03 -9.70 13.96
N ALA A 11 -3.15 -10.32 15.14
CA ALA A 11 -3.81 -11.63 15.27
C ALA A 11 -5.30 -11.60 14.83
N GLU A 12 -6.00 -10.49 15.03
CA GLU A 12 -7.40 -10.34 14.66
C GLU A 12 -7.56 -10.22 13.15
N THR A 13 -6.75 -9.36 12.51
CA THR A 13 -6.79 -9.20 11.05
C THR A 13 -6.42 -10.51 10.35
N GLU A 14 -5.47 -11.29 10.87
CA GLU A 14 -5.15 -12.61 10.30
C GLU A 14 -6.19 -13.69 10.57
N ALA A 15 -6.94 -13.56 11.67
CA ALA A 15 -8.12 -14.40 11.90
C ALA A 15 -9.27 -14.03 10.95
N GLY A 16 -9.12 -12.98 10.13
CA GLY A 16 -10.16 -12.49 9.23
C GLY A 16 -11.23 -11.68 9.93
N ALA A 17 -10.92 -11.10 11.11
CA ALA A 17 -11.81 -10.17 11.77
C ALA A 17 -12.05 -8.96 10.85
N MET A 18 -13.32 -8.64 10.65
CA MET A 18 -13.72 -7.48 9.86
C MET A 18 -13.80 -6.24 10.75
N PRO A 19 -13.47 -5.05 10.22
CA PRO A 19 -13.66 -3.81 10.95
C PRO A 19 -15.14 -3.58 11.28
N SER A 20 -15.38 -2.94 12.41
CA SER A 20 -16.71 -2.44 12.80
C SER A 20 -17.19 -1.32 11.87
N GLU A 21 -18.49 -1.03 11.91
CA GLU A 21 -19.09 0.08 11.16
C GLU A 21 -18.43 1.43 11.49
N GLN A 22 -18.15 1.70 12.77
CA GLN A 22 -17.49 2.93 13.20
C GLN A 22 -16.07 3.05 12.62
N GLN A 23 -15.30 1.95 12.62
CA GLN A 23 -13.96 1.92 12.04
C GLN A 23 -13.98 2.19 10.54
N LEU A 24 -14.96 1.62 9.83
CA LEU A 24 -15.16 1.89 8.40
C LEU A 24 -15.54 3.35 8.16
N ALA A 25 -16.49 3.89 8.93
CA ALA A 25 -16.94 5.28 8.79
C ALA A 25 -15.80 6.28 9.03
N ASP A 26 -14.99 6.08 10.07
CA ASP A 26 -13.87 6.98 10.38
C ASP A 26 -12.78 6.90 9.30
N MET A 27 -12.48 5.71 8.79
CA MET A 27 -11.55 5.53 7.67
C MET A 27 -12.07 6.17 6.38
N THR A 28 -13.36 6.04 6.10
CA THR A 28 -14.01 6.70 4.96
C THR A 28 -13.87 8.22 5.08
N ALA A 29 -14.18 8.80 6.24
CA ALA A 29 -14.05 10.25 6.46
C ALA A 29 -12.60 10.73 6.26
N TYR A 30 -11.62 10.00 6.79
CA TYR A 30 -10.20 10.30 6.57
C TYR A 30 -9.81 10.24 5.09
N ASN A 31 -10.26 9.22 4.35
CA ASN A 31 -10.01 9.11 2.91
C ASN A 31 -10.70 10.23 2.11
N GLU A 32 -11.88 10.66 2.51
CA GLU A 32 -12.58 11.81 1.91
C GLU A 32 -11.78 13.11 2.11
N GLU A 33 -11.16 13.32 3.28
CA GLU A 33 -10.27 14.46 3.50
C GLU A 33 -9.04 14.43 2.57
N LEU A 34 -8.40 13.26 2.44
CA LEU A 34 -7.25 13.08 1.54
C LEU A 34 -7.64 13.33 0.08
N LEU A 35 -8.83 12.83 -0.33
CA LEU A 35 -9.36 13.02 -1.68
C LEU A 35 -9.68 14.49 -1.94
N ALA A 36 -10.36 15.16 -1.01
CA ALA A 36 -10.70 16.58 -1.13
C ALA A 36 -9.45 17.48 -1.19
N ALA A 37 -8.38 17.09 -0.52
CA ALA A 37 -7.08 17.75 -0.61
C ALA A 37 -6.29 17.41 -1.90
N GLY A 38 -6.77 16.44 -2.69
CA GLY A 38 -6.11 16.01 -3.93
C GLY A 38 -4.85 15.19 -3.72
N VAL A 39 -4.64 14.64 -2.51
CA VAL A 39 -3.43 13.89 -2.15
C VAL A 39 -3.64 12.38 -2.13
N LEU A 40 -4.89 11.88 -2.13
CA LEU A 40 -5.16 10.44 -2.18
C LEU A 40 -4.83 9.86 -3.55
N VAL A 41 -3.97 8.85 -3.61
CA VAL A 41 -3.73 8.06 -4.83
C VAL A 41 -4.60 6.80 -4.83
N THR A 42 -4.54 6.01 -3.76
CA THR A 42 -5.33 4.78 -3.56
C THR A 42 -5.14 4.29 -2.12
N GLY A 43 -6.00 3.39 -1.64
CA GLY A 43 -5.80 2.69 -0.38
C GLY A 43 -6.72 1.49 -0.27
N GLU A 44 -6.20 0.39 0.26
CA GLU A 44 -6.90 -0.90 0.29
C GLU A 44 -6.58 -1.69 1.56
N GLY A 45 -7.58 -2.42 2.04
CA GLY A 45 -7.42 -3.48 3.02
C GLY A 45 -7.00 -4.78 2.35
N LEU A 46 -6.11 -5.54 2.97
CA LEU A 46 -5.69 -6.85 2.50
C LEU A 46 -6.43 -7.96 3.25
N HIS A 47 -6.74 -9.03 2.53
CA HIS A 47 -7.20 -10.25 3.17
C HIS A 47 -6.09 -10.91 4.00
N PRO A 48 -6.46 -11.76 4.98
CA PRO A 48 -5.50 -12.53 5.75
C PRO A 48 -4.50 -13.28 4.87
N THR A 49 -3.29 -13.51 5.38
CA THR A 49 -2.26 -14.21 4.61
C THR A 49 -2.64 -15.63 4.20
N SER A 50 -3.61 -16.26 4.89
CA SER A 50 -4.20 -17.55 4.51
C SER A 50 -4.86 -17.55 3.12
N ARG A 51 -5.17 -16.38 2.55
CA ARG A 51 -5.67 -16.21 1.17
C ARG A 51 -4.59 -15.80 0.17
N GLY A 52 -3.35 -15.67 0.62
CA GLY A 52 -2.21 -15.31 -0.22
C GLY A 52 -1.30 -16.50 -0.55
N ALA A 53 -0.32 -16.24 -1.39
CA ALA A 53 0.77 -17.16 -1.71
C ALA A 53 2.11 -16.41 -1.72
N ARG A 54 3.20 -17.11 -1.39
CA ARG A 54 4.57 -16.63 -1.50
C ARG A 54 5.27 -17.36 -2.64
N LEU A 55 5.99 -16.61 -3.46
CA LEU A 55 6.83 -17.15 -4.52
C LEU A 55 8.29 -16.94 -4.14
N HIS A 56 9.06 -18.03 -4.05
CA HIS A 56 10.50 -18.00 -3.84
C HIS A 56 11.21 -18.31 -5.15
N TYR A 57 12.07 -17.38 -5.60
CA TYR A 57 12.86 -17.49 -6.81
C TYR A 57 14.30 -17.83 -6.44
N THR A 58 14.82 -18.93 -6.98
CA THR A 58 16.20 -19.36 -6.77
C THR A 58 17.09 -18.89 -7.91
N HIS A 59 18.41 -18.83 -7.68
CA HIS A 59 19.37 -18.35 -8.67
C HIS A 59 19.44 -19.25 -9.93
N ASP A 60 19.12 -20.54 -9.81
CA ASP A 60 19.04 -21.49 -10.93
C ASP A 60 17.74 -21.36 -11.76
N GLY A 61 16.88 -20.39 -11.43
CA GLY A 61 15.65 -20.09 -12.16
C GLY A 61 14.43 -20.88 -11.72
N SER A 62 14.53 -21.70 -10.66
CA SER A 62 13.38 -22.39 -10.10
C SER A 62 12.46 -21.43 -9.31
N VAL A 63 11.16 -21.73 -9.30
CA VAL A 63 10.15 -20.97 -8.55
C VAL A 63 9.35 -21.94 -7.70
N THR A 64 9.40 -21.73 -6.38
CA THR A 64 8.58 -22.47 -5.42
C THR A 64 7.41 -21.61 -4.97
N VAL A 65 6.20 -22.15 -5.02
CA VAL A 65 4.97 -21.49 -4.55
C VAL A 65 4.56 -22.10 -3.21
N THR A 66 4.30 -21.24 -2.24
CA THR A 66 3.82 -21.63 -0.90
C THR A 66 2.55 -20.86 -0.58
N ASP A 67 1.42 -21.55 -0.51
CA ASP A 67 0.15 -20.97 -0.04
C ASP A 67 0.23 -20.65 1.47
N GLY A 68 -0.52 -19.62 1.92
CA GLY A 68 -0.59 -19.24 3.33
C GLY A 68 -1.36 -20.24 4.22
N PRO A 69 -1.45 -20.01 5.54
CA PRO A 69 -1.01 -18.83 6.31
C PRO A 69 0.50 -18.78 6.57
N PHE A 70 1.05 -17.57 6.70
CA PHE A 70 2.49 -17.39 6.90
C PHE A 70 2.83 -17.42 8.40
N ALA A 71 2.93 -18.62 8.98
CA ALA A 71 3.06 -18.86 10.42
C ALA A 71 4.26 -18.19 11.11
N GLU A 72 5.31 -17.79 10.37
CA GLU A 72 6.52 -17.14 10.92
C GLU A 72 6.68 -15.66 10.54
N ALA A 73 5.67 -15.03 9.94
CA ALA A 73 5.75 -13.62 9.59
C ALA A 73 5.57 -12.75 10.84
N LYS A 74 6.68 -12.25 11.40
CA LYS A 74 6.64 -11.31 12.53
C LYS A 74 5.94 -10.00 12.18
N GLU A 75 5.96 -9.62 10.92
CA GLU A 75 5.40 -8.38 10.41
C GLU A 75 4.66 -8.72 9.11
N ILE A 76 3.34 -8.60 9.18
CA ILE A 76 2.40 -8.79 8.08
C ILE A 76 1.72 -7.45 7.79
N VAL A 77 1.16 -7.29 6.60
CA VAL A 77 0.47 -6.07 6.19
C VAL A 77 -1.01 -6.37 6.06
N ALA A 78 -1.84 -5.66 6.81
CA ALA A 78 -3.30 -5.75 6.74
C ALA A 78 -3.92 -4.70 5.80
N GLY A 79 -3.14 -3.71 5.36
CA GLY A 79 -3.60 -2.71 4.42
C GLY A 79 -2.54 -1.69 4.09
N PHE A 80 -2.83 -0.84 3.11
CA PHE A 80 -1.96 0.27 2.77
C PHE A 80 -2.75 1.46 2.24
N THR A 81 -2.13 2.64 2.24
CA THR A 81 -2.63 3.83 1.56
C THR A 81 -1.47 4.52 0.86
N ILE A 82 -1.66 4.96 -0.37
CA ILE A 82 -0.68 5.75 -1.12
C ILE A 82 -1.20 7.17 -1.23
N ILE A 83 -0.35 8.13 -0.85
CA ILE A 83 -0.62 9.57 -0.98
C ILE A 83 0.45 10.24 -1.83
N ASP A 84 0.10 11.29 -2.56
CA ASP A 84 1.02 12.15 -3.32
C ASP A 84 1.06 13.54 -2.69
N VAL A 85 2.20 13.89 -2.10
CA VAL A 85 2.39 15.11 -1.30
C VAL A 85 3.71 15.78 -1.65
N SER A 86 3.91 17.02 -1.21
CA SER A 86 5.10 17.82 -1.54
C SER A 86 6.31 17.48 -0.67
N SER A 87 6.16 16.80 0.47
CA SER A 87 7.27 16.42 1.35
C SER A 87 6.92 15.23 2.26
N LYS A 88 7.96 14.65 2.89
CA LYS A 88 7.77 13.62 3.92
C LYS A 88 7.09 14.20 5.17
N GLU A 89 7.40 15.45 5.50
CA GLU A 89 6.81 16.15 6.62
C GLU A 89 5.31 16.35 6.41
N GLU A 90 4.89 16.71 5.18
CA GLU A 90 3.48 16.79 4.82
C GLU A 90 2.80 15.42 4.92
N ALA A 91 3.45 14.35 4.44
CA ALA A 91 2.93 12.99 4.63
C ALA A 91 2.71 12.69 6.12
N ILE A 92 3.68 12.99 6.98
CA ILE A 92 3.58 12.79 8.43
C ILE A 92 2.39 13.56 9.03
N GLU A 93 2.11 14.78 8.58
CA GLU A 93 0.92 15.52 9.03
C GLU A 93 -0.39 14.82 8.65
N TRP A 94 -0.45 14.16 7.50
CA TRP A 94 -1.58 13.29 7.15
C TRP A 94 -1.66 12.04 8.03
N LEU A 95 -0.54 11.37 8.31
CA LEU A 95 -0.52 10.20 9.21
C LEU A 95 -0.98 10.54 10.63
N LYS A 96 -0.71 11.75 11.13
CA LYS A 96 -1.19 12.21 12.44
C LYS A 96 -2.72 12.30 12.53
N LYS A 97 -3.41 12.40 11.39
CA LYS A 97 -4.88 12.41 11.29
C LYS A 97 -5.47 11.01 11.10
N TRP A 98 -4.65 9.98 11.01
CA TRP A 98 -5.13 8.60 10.86
C TRP A 98 -6.14 8.25 11.96
N PRO A 99 -7.28 7.60 11.64
CA PRO A 99 -8.29 7.32 12.64
C PRO A 99 -7.78 6.38 13.73
N ARG A 100 -7.80 6.84 14.98
CA ARG A 100 -7.37 6.03 16.14
C ARG A 100 -8.32 4.89 16.48
N SER A 101 -9.52 4.88 15.90
CA SER A 101 -10.49 3.78 16.09
C SER A 101 -10.06 2.49 15.39
N THR A 102 -9.13 2.54 14.43
CA THR A 102 -8.76 1.36 13.61
C THR A 102 -8.06 0.25 14.39
N ALA A 103 -7.39 0.59 15.50
CA ALA A 103 -6.76 -0.35 16.42
C ALA A 103 -6.41 0.39 17.73
N ASP A 104 -6.23 -0.34 18.83
CA ASP A 104 -5.89 0.25 20.13
C ASP A 104 -4.46 0.84 20.16
N ASP A 105 -3.45 -0.02 20.11
CA ASP A 105 -2.03 0.37 20.02
C ASP A 105 -1.45 -0.17 18.70
N PHE A 106 -0.96 0.74 17.86
CA PHE A 106 -0.48 0.41 16.52
C PHE A 106 0.57 1.40 16.03
N THR A 107 1.42 0.92 15.12
CA THR A 107 2.44 1.72 14.43
C THR A 107 2.16 1.69 12.94
N LEU A 108 2.09 2.84 12.29
CA LEU A 108 2.07 2.93 10.83
C LEU A 108 3.50 3.13 10.32
N GLU A 109 3.88 2.44 9.25
CA GLU A 109 5.15 2.69 8.57
C GLU A 109 4.92 3.62 7.38
N LEU A 110 5.75 4.66 7.27
CA LEU A 110 5.74 5.57 6.12
C LEU A 110 6.97 5.32 5.25
N ARG A 111 6.75 4.96 3.98
CA ARG A 111 7.84 4.75 3.02
C ARG A 111 7.61 5.56 1.76
N GLN A 112 8.67 6.20 1.28
CA GLN A 112 8.65 6.86 -0.02
C GLN A 112 8.67 5.81 -1.14
N LEU A 113 7.85 6.02 -2.16
CA LEU A 113 7.95 5.28 -3.42
C LEU A 113 9.02 5.90 -4.30
N PHE A 114 9.74 5.07 -5.05
CA PHE A 114 10.62 5.54 -6.11
C PHE A 114 9.85 6.35 -7.16
N ASP A 115 10.49 7.40 -7.65
CA ASP A 115 10.14 8.07 -8.90
C ASP A 115 11.20 7.83 -9.99
N ALA A 116 10.96 8.37 -11.19
CA ALA A 116 11.88 8.19 -12.31
C ALA A 116 13.24 8.87 -12.09
N ALA A 117 13.28 9.98 -11.36
CA ALA A 117 14.50 10.72 -11.06
C ALA A 117 15.39 9.95 -10.07
N ASP A 118 14.81 9.17 -9.16
CA ASP A 118 15.55 8.36 -8.18
C ASP A 118 16.45 7.29 -8.83
N PHE A 119 16.10 6.81 -10.03
CA PHE A 119 16.87 5.78 -10.73
C PHE A 119 18.05 6.33 -11.57
N GLY A 120 18.12 7.66 -11.75
CA GLY A 120 19.18 8.30 -12.52
C GLY A 120 19.41 7.68 -13.91
N GLU A 121 20.67 7.43 -14.26
CA GLU A 121 21.06 6.90 -15.58
C GLU A 121 20.61 5.45 -15.82
N ALA A 122 20.29 4.70 -14.76
CA ALA A 122 19.86 3.31 -14.89
C ALA A 122 18.47 3.20 -15.57
N LEU A 123 17.64 4.24 -15.45
CA LEU A 123 16.36 4.32 -16.14
C LEU A 123 16.54 5.08 -17.45
N THR A 124 17.03 4.37 -18.47
CA THR A 124 17.28 4.94 -19.81
C THR A 124 16.02 5.57 -20.41
N PRO A 125 16.13 6.51 -21.36
CA PRO A 125 14.97 7.13 -22.00
C PRO A 125 13.96 6.12 -22.55
N GLU A 126 14.44 5.02 -23.13
CA GLU A 126 13.59 3.96 -23.66
C GLU A 126 12.80 3.23 -22.56
N LEU A 127 13.42 3.00 -21.39
CA LEU A 127 12.75 2.41 -20.24
C LEU A 127 11.72 3.39 -19.63
N GLN A 128 12.05 4.67 -19.54
CA GLN A 128 11.13 5.72 -19.07
C GLN A 128 9.87 5.78 -19.94
N GLU A 129 10.04 5.83 -21.26
CA GLU A 129 8.90 5.86 -22.18
C GLU A 129 8.04 4.60 -22.09
N ARG A 130 8.69 3.42 -21.97
CA ARG A 130 7.97 2.15 -21.83
C ARG A 130 7.17 2.11 -20.54
N GLU A 131 7.75 2.56 -19.43
CA GLU A 131 7.06 2.65 -18.15
C GLU A 131 5.89 3.65 -18.20
N ALA A 132 6.10 4.83 -18.78
CA ALA A 132 5.05 5.83 -18.94
C ALA A 132 3.86 5.30 -19.76
N ARG A 133 4.14 4.62 -20.88
CA ARG A 133 3.11 3.95 -21.70
C ARG A 133 2.36 2.88 -20.91
N MET A 134 3.06 2.03 -20.15
CA MET A 134 2.43 1.00 -19.32
C MET A 134 1.52 1.61 -18.24
N ARG A 135 1.97 2.67 -17.56
CA ARG A 135 1.17 3.37 -16.54
C ARG A 135 -0.08 4.00 -17.15
N GLU A 136 0.04 4.65 -18.31
CA GLU A 136 -1.11 5.24 -19.00
C GLU A 136 -2.12 4.17 -19.44
N GLN A 137 -1.63 3.05 -19.99
CA GLN A 137 -2.50 1.93 -20.37
C GLN A 137 -3.22 1.33 -19.16
N ALA A 138 -2.52 1.13 -18.04
CA ALA A 138 -3.13 0.66 -16.79
C ALA A 138 -4.21 1.62 -16.27
N ALA A 139 -3.95 2.93 -16.28
CA ALA A 139 -4.92 3.94 -15.88
C ALA A 139 -6.16 3.96 -16.78
N ARG A 140 -5.96 3.83 -18.10
CA ARG A 140 -7.08 3.74 -19.07
C ARG A 140 -7.91 2.46 -18.86
N ALA A 141 -7.25 1.33 -18.62
CA ALA A 141 -7.94 0.05 -18.38
C ALA A 141 -8.76 0.10 -17.08
N ALA A 142 -8.21 0.68 -16.01
CA ALA A 142 -8.91 0.86 -14.74
C ALA A 142 -10.13 1.78 -14.85
N ALA A 143 -10.13 2.76 -15.76
CA ALA A 143 -11.27 3.64 -16.00
C ALA A 143 -12.38 3.02 -16.87
N GLN A 144 -12.14 1.84 -17.47
CA GLN A 144 -13.06 1.16 -18.39
C GLN A 144 -13.75 -0.07 -17.79
N GLY A 145 -13.30 -0.54 -16.62
CA GLY A 145 -13.90 -1.64 -15.87
C GLY A 145 -14.69 -1.14 -14.67
#